data_AF-A0A1L6QZ53-F1
#
_entry.id   AF-A0A1L6QZ53-F1
#
_cell.length_a   1.000
_cell.length_b   1.000
_cell.length_c   1.000
_cell.angle_alpha   90.00
_cell.angle_beta   90.00
_cell.angle_gamma   90.00
#
_symmetry.space_group_name_H-M   'P 1'
#
loop_
_entity.id
_entity.type
_entity.pdbx_description
1 polymer ?
#
loop_
_entity_poly.entity_id
_entity_poly.type
_entity_poly.pdbx_seq_one_letter_code
_entity_poly.pdbx_strand_id
1 'polypeptide(L)'
;MKIKLDEENRQLKIDDNIKITYWMLKFVMFTNIFQMLLRVFKTPVANWDFLTWLWIPIGLVSLFTLYYFTNLSTKEVIPLDEIQHPILKNFFGRKRLSLKLKNGKARHIPTNSIKEMEQIQKFINSSQKATT
;
A
#
# COMPACT_ATOMS: atom_id res chain seq x y z
N MET A 1 -14.84 -11.61 -9.81
CA MET A 1 -13.53 -10.91 -9.80
C MET A 1 -13.59 -9.77 -8.80
N LYS A 2 -12.52 -9.56 -8.02
CA LYS A 2 -12.38 -8.39 -7.11
C LYS A 2 -12.14 -7.07 -7.84
N ILE A 3 -12.07 -7.11 -9.17
CA ILE A 3 -11.71 -6.00 -10.02
C ILE A 3 -12.77 -5.93 -11.12
N LYS A 4 -13.35 -4.75 -11.32
CA LYS A 4 -14.29 -4.45 -12.41
C LYS A 4 -13.70 -3.33 -13.27
N LEU A 5 -13.68 -3.56 -14.57
CA LEU A 5 -13.26 -2.59 -15.59
C LEU A 5 -14.53 -1.89 -16.08
N ASP A 6 -14.62 -0.59 -15.83
CA ASP A 6 -15.76 0.24 -16.23
C ASP A 6 -15.33 1.05 -17.45
N GLU A 7 -15.68 0.55 -18.64
CA GLU A 7 -15.30 1.17 -19.91
C GLU A 7 -16.04 2.49 -20.15
N GLU A 8 -17.32 2.54 -19.76
CA GLU A 8 -18.19 3.70 -19.93
C GLU A 8 -17.69 4.90 -19.13
N ASN A 9 -17.35 4.68 -17.85
CA ASN A 9 -16.86 5.76 -16.99
C ASN A 9 -15.35 5.93 -17.02
N ARG A 10 -14.61 5.05 -17.73
CA ARG A 10 -13.14 5.00 -17.75
C ARG A 10 -12.53 4.89 -16.35
N GLN A 11 -12.99 3.90 -15.58
CA GLN A 11 -12.57 3.70 -14.18
C GLN A 11 -12.22 2.24 -13.88
N LEU A 12 -11.28 2.05 -12.97
CA LEU A 12 -10.97 0.76 -12.38
C LEU A 12 -11.60 0.69 -10.99
N LYS A 13 -12.51 -0.26 -10.78
CA LYS A 13 -13.13 -0.53 -9.47
C LYS A 13 -12.49 -1.77 -8.86
N ILE A 14 -11.95 -1.64 -7.65
CA ILE A 14 -11.26 -2.68 -6.90
C ILE A 14 -11.96 -2.87 -5.56
N ASP A 15 -12.55 -4.04 -5.36
CA ASP A 15 -13.23 -4.45 -4.14
C ASP A 15 -12.36 -5.44 -3.37
N ASP A 16 -11.50 -4.91 -2.49
CA ASP A 16 -10.53 -5.69 -1.72
C ASP A 16 -10.47 -5.36 -0.23
N ASN A 17 -11.35 -4.47 0.24
CA ASN A 17 -11.42 -4.02 1.63
C ASN A 17 -10.04 -3.59 2.21
N ILE A 18 -9.12 -3.12 1.35
CA ILE A 18 -7.76 -2.79 1.80
C ILE A 18 -7.75 -1.52 2.65
N LYS A 19 -8.77 -0.67 2.51
CA LYS A 19 -8.92 0.56 3.29
C LYS A 19 -9.00 0.28 4.79
N ILE A 20 -9.88 -0.63 5.23
CA ILE A 20 -9.99 -0.97 6.65
C ILE A 20 -8.73 -1.69 7.13
N THR A 21 -8.18 -2.58 6.31
CA THR A 21 -6.97 -3.35 6.64
C THR A 21 -5.79 -2.41 6.89
N TYR A 22 -5.57 -1.43 6.00
CA TYR A 22 -4.47 -0.46 6.15
C TYR A 22 -4.73 0.51 7.28
N TRP A 23 -5.99 0.86 7.55
CA TRP A 23 -6.33 1.71 8.69
C TRP A 23 -6.01 1.00 10.02
N MET A 24 -6.43 -0.26 10.19
CA MET A 24 -6.08 -1.09 11.35
C MET A 24 -4.57 -1.28 11.49
N LEU A 25 -3.87 -1.54 10.38
CA LEU A 25 -2.41 -1.66 10.40
C LEU A 25 -1.75 -0.38 10.91
N LYS A 26 -2.14 0.79 10.38
CA LYS A 26 -1.61 2.08 10.82
C LYS A 26 -1.88 2.35 12.30
N PHE A 27 -3.07 1.97 12.77
CA PHE A 27 -3.42 2.06 14.19
C PHE A 27 -2.45 1.23 15.06
N VAL A 28 -2.21 -0.04 14.72
CA VAL A 28 -1.26 -0.90 15.43
C VAL A 28 0.18 -0.36 15.38
N MET A 29 0.61 0.17 14.23
CA MET A 29 1.93 0.80 14.12
C MET A 29 2.05 2.02 15.04
N PHE A 30 1.01 2.84 15.11
CA PHE A 30 0.97 4.01 15.98
C PHE A 30 1.05 3.60 17.46
N THR A 31 0.31 2.57 17.88
CA THR A 31 0.38 2.08 19.27
C THR A 31 1.76 1.53 19.62
N ASN A 32 2.42 0.82 18.70
CA ASN A 32 3.78 0.32 18.92
C ASN A 32 4.80 1.46 19.09
N ILE A 33 4.72 2.48 18.24
CA ILE A 33 5.59 3.67 18.34
C ILE A 33 5.33 4.38 19.68
N PHE A 34 4.07 4.58 20.03
CA PHE A 34 3.70 5.20 21.31
C PHE A 34 4.25 4.42 22.51
N GLN A 35 4.14 3.08 22.50
CA GLN A 35 4.69 2.22 23.55
C GLN A 35 6.21 2.30 23.65
N MET A 36 6.91 2.35 22.51
CA MET A 36 8.36 2.56 22.49
C MET A 36 8.72 3.91 23.12
N LEU A 37 8.06 5.00 22.70
CA LEU A 37 8.35 6.34 23.22
C LEU A 37 8.08 6.43 24.73
N LEU A 38 6.98 5.86 25.22
CA LEU A 38 6.68 5.83 26.65
C LEU A 38 7.78 5.16 27.47
N ARG A 39 8.34 4.04 27.00
CA ARG A 39 9.41 3.33 27.71
C ARG A 39 10.73 4.09 27.68
N VAL A 40 11.10 4.58 26.50
CA VAL A 40 12.37 5.30 26.29
C VAL A 40 12.40 6.62 27.08
N PHE A 41 11.29 7.35 27.17
CA PHE A 41 11.26 8.64 27.87
C PHE A 41 10.99 8.55 29.38
N LYS A 42 10.32 7.49 29.87
CA LYS A 42 10.05 7.34 31.32
C LYS A 42 11.23 6.72 32.08
N THR A 43 12.07 5.94 31.42
CA THR A 43 13.15 5.20 32.08
C THR A 43 14.50 5.79 31.68
N PRO A 44 15.31 6.29 32.64
CA PRO A 44 16.69 6.68 32.36
C PRO A 44 17.46 5.52 31.71
N VAL A 45 18.34 5.83 30.76
CA VAL A 45 19.07 4.81 29.96
C VAL A 45 19.83 3.82 30.83
N ALA A 46 20.39 4.28 31.96
CA ALA A 46 21.11 3.42 32.92
C ALA A 46 20.23 2.31 33.53
N ASN A 47 18.90 2.46 33.51
CA ASN A 47 17.94 1.55 34.12
C ASN A 47 17.09 0.81 33.08
N TRP A 48 17.52 0.77 31.82
CA TRP A 48 16.78 0.04 30.78
C TRP A 48 16.83 -1.47 31.01
N ASP A 49 15.64 -2.05 31.16
CA ASP A 49 15.45 -3.49 31.20
C ASP A 49 15.44 -4.10 29.80
N PHE A 50 15.46 -5.44 29.75
CA PHE A 50 15.38 -6.19 28.49
C PHE A 50 14.13 -5.83 27.66
N LEU A 51 13.00 -5.55 28.32
CA LEU A 51 11.76 -5.15 27.64
C LEU A 51 11.94 -3.81 26.92
N THR A 52 12.56 -2.82 27.56
CA THR A 52 12.83 -1.51 26.94
C THR A 52 13.70 -1.66 25.70
N TRP A 53 14.75 -2.48 25.78
CA TRP A 53 15.59 -2.81 24.62
C TRP A 53 14.83 -3.51 23.49
N LEU A 54 13.88 -4.38 23.80
CA LEU A 54 13.05 -5.09 22.81
C LEU A 54 12.07 -4.15 22.08
N TRP A 55 11.53 -3.13 22.77
CA TRP A 55 10.55 -2.22 22.20
C TRP A 55 11.14 -1.21 21.20
N ILE A 56 12.43 -0.91 21.29
CA ILE A 56 13.12 0.00 20.35
C ILE A 56 13.07 -0.52 18.91
N PRO A 57 13.58 -1.72 18.57
CA PRO A 57 13.51 -2.23 17.20
C PRO A 57 12.06 -2.42 16.73
N ILE A 58 11.13 -2.81 17.61
CA ILE A 58 9.70 -2.91 17.28
C ILE A 58 9.14 -1.56 16.84
N GLY A 59 9.41 -0.50 17.60
CA GLY A 59 8.97 0.85 17.27
C GLY A 59 9.60 1.37 15.98
N LEU A 60 10.88 1.11 15.73
CA LEU A 60 11.57 1.47 14.49
C LEU A 60 11.00 0.76 13.26
N VAL A 61 10.77 -0.56 13.34
CA VAL A 61 10.10 -1.32 12.27
C VAL A 61 8.68 -0.79 12.04
N SER A 62 7.99 -0.42 13.12
CA SER A 62 6.65 0.16 13.04
C SER A 62 6.65 1.52 12.34
N LEU A 63 7.66 2.36 12.60
CA LEU A 63 7.83 3.65 11.93
C LEU A 63 8.09 3.49 10.43
N PHE A 64 9.01 2.59 10.06
CA PHE A 64 9.28 2.27 8.66
C PHE A 64 8.02 1.75 7.95
N THR A 65 7.31 0.82 8.59
CA THR A 65 6.06 0.26 8.07
C THR A 65 5.00 1.35 7.89
N LEU A 66 4.81 2.21 8.88
CA LEU A 66 3.85 3.31 8.82
C LEU A 66 4.14 4.24 7.63
N TYR A 67 5.40 4.62 7.44
CA TYR A 67 5.85 5.42 6.30
C TYR A 67 5.63 4.73 4.95
N TYR A 68 5.89 3.42 4.85
CA TYR A 68 5.64 2.68 3.62
C TYR A 68 4.14 2.66 3.26
N PHE A 69 3.26 2.35 4.22
CA PHE A 69 1.82 2.22 3.98
C PHE A 69 1.07 3.56 3.84
N THR A 70 1.68 4.70 4.18
CA THR A 70 1.11 6.03 3.86
C THR A 70 1.30 6.41 2.38
N ASN A 71 2.34 5.87 1.74
CA ASN A 71 2.64 6.04 0.32
C ASN A 71 1.81 5.15 -0.61
N LEU A 72 0.98 4.26 -0.05
CA LEU A 72 0.05 3.41 -0.80
C LEU A 72 -1.36 3.99 -0.86
N SER A 73 -2.01 3.84 -2.01
CA SER A 73 -3.40 4.25 -2.24
C SER A 73 -4.37 3.15 -1.82
N THR A 74 -5.37 3.52 -1.04
CA THR A 74 -6.47 2.64 -0.62
C THR A 74 -7.78 2.89 -1.39
N LYS A 75 -7.78 3.77 -2.40
CA LYS A 75 -8.97 4.06 -3.22
C LYS A 75 -9.51 2.78 -3.89
N GLU A 76 -10.81 2.54 -3.76
CA GLU A 76 -11.52 1.44 -4.42
C GLU A 76 -11.84 1.78 -5.87
N VAL A 77 -12.16 3.04 -6.15
CA VAL A 77 -12.40 3.55 -7.50
C VAL A 77 -11.23 4.41 -7.93
N ILE A 78 -10.58 4.03 -9.04
CA ILE A 78 -9.43 4.73 -9.60
C ILE A 78 -9.76 5.11 -11.05
N PRO A 79 -9.99 6.40 -11.31
CA PRO A 79 -10.10 6.92 -12.67
C PRO A 79 -8.84 6.64 -13.50
N LEU A 80 -9.01 6.27 -14.78
CA LEU A 80 -7.88 5.91 -15.65
C LEU A 80 -6.93 7.09 -15.91
N ASP A 81 -7.45 8.31 -15.88
CA ASP A 81 -6.68 9.55 -16.00
C ASP A 81 -5.81 9.83 -14.78
N GLU A 82 -6.15 9.30 -13.59
CA GLU A 82 -5.28 9.38 -12.40
C GLU A 82 -4.09 8.41 -12.49
N ILE A 83 -4.14 7.41 -13.38
CA ILE A 83 -3.08 6.42 -13.54
C ILE A 83 -1.97 6.99 -14.42
N GLN A 84 -0.76 7.08 -13.86
CA GLN A 84 0.42 7.51 -14.61
C GLN A 84 0.93 6.35 -15.48
N HIS A 85 1.17 5.18 -14.90
CA HIS A 85 1.52 3.96 -15.63
C HIS A 85 1.39 2.71 -14.74
N PRO A 86 1.09 1.54 -15.34
CA PRO A 86 1.19 0.25 -14.69
C PRO A 86 2.65 -0.24 -14.58
N ILE A 87 3.02 -0.82 -13.44
CA ILE A 87 4.35 -1.38 -13.14
C ILE A 87 4.17 -2.83 -12.70
N LEU A 88 4.79 -3.78 -13.40
CA LEU A 88 4.98 -5.13 -12.87
C LEU A 88 6.25 -5.18 -12.02
N LYS A 89 6.10 -5.53 -10.75
CA LYS A 89 7.22 -5.76 -9.84
C LYS A 89 7.30 -7.24 -9.48
N ASN A 90 8.50 -7.75 -9.26
CA ASN A 90 8.69 -9.05 -8.64
C ASN A 90 8.84 -8.85 -7.13
N PHE A 91 7.97 -9.46 -6.33
CA PHE A 91 7.99 -9.39 -4.87
C PHE A 91 8.04 -10.80 -4.31
N PHE A 92 9.19 -11.18 -3.72
CA PHE A 92 9.44 -12.52 -3.19
C PHE A 92 9.10 -13.65 -4.19
N GLY A 93 9.57 -13.52 -5.44
CA GLY A 93 9.35 -14.51 -6.50
C GLY A 93 7.95 -14.49 -7.14
N ARG A 94 7.05 -13.61 -6.67
CA ARG A 94 5.71 -13.43 -7.24
C ARG A 94 5.64 -12.12 -8.01
N LYS A 95 5.15 -12.19 -9.26
CA LYS A 95 4.80 -10.98 -10.02
C LYS A 95 3.61 -10.30 -9.34
N ARG A 96 3.68 -8.97 -9.22
CA ARG A 96 2.61 -8.13 -8.69
C ARG A 96 2.44 -6.91 -9.58
N LEU A 97 1.22 -6.69 -10.04
CA LEU A 97 0.85 -5.47 -10.75
C LEU A 97 0.60 -4.33 -9.76
N SER A 98 1.26 -3.20 -10.00
CA SER A 98 1.12 -1.98 -9.22
C SER A 98 0.85 -0.81 -10.16
N LEU A 99 -0.14 0.00 -9.85
CA LEU A 99 -0.43 1.24 -10.56
C LEU A 99 0.27 2.39 -9.87
N LYS A 100 1.09 3.15 -10.60
CA LYS A 100 1.59 4.43 -10.11
C LYS A 100 0.57 5.51 -10.47
N LEU A 101 0.13 6.27 -9.49
CA LEU A 101 -0.86 7.33 -9.65
C LEU A 101 -0.14 8.68 -9.81
N LYS A 102 -0.81 9.64 -10.46
CA LYS A 102 -0.28 11.01 -10.67
C LYS A 102 0.07 11.74 -9.37
N ASN A 103 -0.59 11.41 -8.26
CA ASN A 103 -0.28 11.95 -6.93
C ASN A 103 0.97 11.32 -6.27
N GLY A 104 1.73 10.49 -6.98
CA GLY A 104 2.93 9.83 -6.49
C GLY A 104 2.69 8.55 -5.69
N LYS A 105 1.45 8.26 -5.28
CA LYS A 105 1.12 7.03 -4.54
C LYS A 105 1.04 5.82 -5.48
N ALA A 106 1.21 4.63 -4.89
CA ALA A 106 1.04 3.37 -5.62
C ALA A 106 -0.22 2.63 -5.16
N ARG A 107 -0.99 2.08 -6.10
CA ARG A 107 -2.04 1.09 -5.80
C ARG A 107 -1.58 -0.28 -6.24
N HIS A 108 -1.59 -1.24 -5.32
CA HIS A 108 -1.38 -2.64 -5.69
C HIS A 108 -2.67 -3.31 -6.11
N ILE A 109 -2.61 -4.10 -7.17
CA ILE A 109 -3.74 -4.86 -7.67
C ILE A 109 -3.81 -6.20 -6.94
N PRO A 110 -4.97 -6.59 -6.37
CA PRO A 110 -5.15 -7.81 -5.59
C PRO A 110 -5.38 -9.04 -6.51
N THR A 111 -4.49 -9.27 -7.46
CA THR A 111 -4.51 -10.47 -8.33
C THR A 111 -3.17 -11.18 -8.30
N ASN A 112 -3.22 -12.52 -8.38
CA ASN A 112 -2.05 -13.37 -8.55
C ASN A 112 -1.97 -13.95 -9.98
N SER A 113 -2.98 -13.71 -10.81
CA SER A 113 -3.04 -14.25 -12.18
C SER A 113 -2.30 -13.34 -13.14
N ILE A 114 -1.26 -13.86 -13.79
CA ILE A 114 -0.49 -13.11 -14.80
C ILE A 114 -1.41 -12.67 -15.95
N LYS A 115 -2.33 -13.54 -16.38
CA LYS A 115 -3.30 -13.22 -17.45
C LYS A 115 -4.18 -12.02 -17.08
N GLU A 116 -4.65 -11.96 -15.84
CA GLU A 116 -5.45 -10.82 -15.36
C GLU A 116 -4.61 -9.54 -15.29
N MET A 117 -3.36 -9.63 -14.84
CA MET A 117 -2.45 -8.47 -14.81
C MET A 117 -2.22 -7.90 -16.21
N GLU A 118 -2.00 -8.76 -17.20
CA GLU A 118 -1.82 -8.35 -18.60
C GLU A 118 -3.08 -7.75 -19.19
N GLN A 119 -4.27 -8.28 -18.89
CA GLN A 119 -5.55 -7.72 -19.32
C GLN A 119 -5.76 -6.30 -18.77
N ILE A 120 -5.53 -6.11 -17.46
CA ILE A 120 -5.65 -4.80 -16.81
C ILE A 120 -4.63 -3.82 -17.42
N GLN A 121 -3.40 -4.27 -17.66
CA GLN A 121 -2.37 -3.45 -18.29
C GLN A 121 -2.76 -3.02 -19.71
N LYS A 122 -3.30 -3.94 -20.52
CA LYS A 122 -3.78 -3.64 -21.88
C LYS A 122 -4.93 -2.64 -21.85
N PHE A 123 -5.89 -2.80 -20.94
CA PHE A 123 -7.03 -1.90 -20.78
C PHE A 123 -6.60 -0.46 -20.43
N ILE A 124 -5.66 -0.31 -19.50
CA ILE A 124 -5.12 1.00 -19.11
C ILE A 124 -4.41 1.65 -20.31
N ASN A 125 -3.56 0.90 -21.01
CA ASN A 125 -2.77 1.42 -22.12
C ASN A 125 -3.64 1.78 -23.34
N SER A 126 -4.69 1.01 -23.64
CA SER A 126 -5.60 1.30 -24.75
C SER A 126 -6.41 2.57 -24.50
N SER A 127 -6.90 2.76 -23.27
CA SER A 127 -7.64 3.96 -22.88
C SER A 127 -6.76 5.21 -22.92
N GLN A 128 -5.48 5.11 -22.60
CA GLN A 128 -4.54 6.24 -22.65
C GLN A 128 -4.24 6.67 -24.09
N LYS A 129 -4.09 5.72 -25.02
CA LYS A 129 -3.88 6.01 -26.46
C LYS A 129 -5.09 6.63 -27.15
N ALA A 130 -6.30 6.36 -26.68
CA ALA A 130 -7.52 6.95 -27.24
C ALA A 130 -7.75 8.42 -26.84
N THR A 131 -6.89 8.99 -25.99
CA THR A 131 -7.02 10.36 -25.45
C THR A 131 -5.88 11.28 -25.92
N THR A 132 -4.95 10.76 -26.71
CA THR A 132 -3.87 11.49 -27.42
C THR A 132 -4.16 11.55 -28.90
#